data_AF-F5CAB1-F1
#
_entry.id   AF-F5CAB1-F1
#
_cell.length_a   1.000
_cell.length_b   1.000
_cell.length_c   1.000
_cell.angle_alpha   90.00
_cell.angle_beta   90.00
_cell.angle_gamma   90.00
#
_symmetry.space_group_name_H-M   'P 1'
#
loop_
_entity.id
_entity.type
_entity.pdbx_description
1 polymer ?
#
loop_
_entity_poly.entity_id
_entity_poly.type
_entity_poly.pdbx_seq_one_letter_code
_entity_poly.pdbx_strand_id
1 'polypeptide(L)' 'VDNQSFFKSLIATLPKWIHQFQKSKHENILYTNPDYLFQLLWFLKYHTNTRFRILIDICGVDYPSRKQRFEVVYNLL' A
#
# COMPACT_ATOMS: atom_id res chain seq x y z
N VAL A 1 2.10 19.16 -4.61
CA VAL A 1 2.65 18.44 -5.78
C VAL A 1 1.75 17.24 -6.04
N ASP A 2 1.26 17.07 -7.26
CA ASP A 2 0.10 16.20 -7.50
C ASP A 2 0.50 14.71 -7.55
N ASN A 3 0.64 14.08 -6.37
CA ASN A 3 1.01 12.67 -6.20
C ASN A 3 0.03 11.69 -6.87
N GLN A 4 -1.11 12.17 -7.35
CA GLN A 4 -2.14 11.34 -7.97
C GLN A 4 -1.68 10.72 -9.29
N SER A 5 -0.83 11.40 -10.07
CA SER A 5 -0.27 10.84 -11.30
C SER A 5 0.72 9.70 -11.01
N PHE A 6 1.51 9.84 -9.94
CA PHE A 6 2.47 8.83 -9.49
C PHE A 6 1.80 7.54 -9.03
N PHE A 7 0.78 7.62 -8.15
CA PHE A 7 0.10 6.40 -7.69
C PHE A 7 -0.71 5.74 -8.80
N LYS A 8 -1.24 6.51 -9.76
CA LYS A 8 -1.86 5.94 -10.97
C LYS A 8 -0.85 5.15 -11.80
N SER A 9 0.36 5.67 -12.02
CA SER A 9 1.40 4.92 -12.76
C SER A 9 1.86 3.67 -12.00
N LEU A 10 1.92 3.73 -10.67
CA LEU A 10 2.25 2.59 -9.82
C LEU A 10 1.23 1.46 -9.97
N ILE A 11 -0.07 1.77 -9.93
CA ILE A 11 -1.15 0.79 -10.14
C ILE A 11 -1.04 0.16 -11.54
N ALA A 12 -0.77 0.97 -12.56
CA ALA A 12 -0.58 0.47 -13.93
C ALA A 12 0.67 -0.42 -14.07
N THR A 13 1.71 -0.18 -13.26
CA THR A 13 2.95 -0.97 -13.26
C THR A 13 2.77 -2.30 -12.50
N LEU A 14 1.97 -2.30 -11.44
CA LEU A 14 1.80 -3.43 -10.52
C LEU A 14 0.32 -3.89 -10.39
N PRO A 15 -0.41 -4.14 -11.50
CA PRO A 15 -1.85 -4.38 -11.47
C PRO A 15 -2.23 -5.68 -10.73
N LYS A 16 -1.28 -6.62 -10.63
CA LYS A 16 -1.47 -7.87 -9.89
C LYS A 16 -1.35 -7.70 -8.38
N TRP A 17 -0.55 -6.74 -7.92
CA TRP A 17 -0.23 -6.58 -6.49
C TRP A 17 -1.10 -5.52 -5.82
N ILE A 18 -1.52 -4.49 -6.56
CA ILE A 18 -2.35 -3.40 -6.03
C ILE A 18 -3.76 -3.57 -6.59
N HIS A 19 -4.73 -3.86 -5.72
CA HIS A 19 -6.13 -4.03 -6.15
C HIS A 19 -6.94 -2.74 -6.02
N GLN A 20 -6.58 -1.88 -5.07
CA GLN A 20 -7.27 -0.61 -4.85
C GLN A 20 -6.28 0.46 -4.36
N PHE A 21 -6.55 1.70 -4.75
CA PHE A 21 -5.88 2.88 -4.26
C PHE A 21 -6.92 3.88 -3.75
N GLN A 22 -6.68 4.42 -2.56
CA GLN A 22 -7.50 5.46 -1.97
C GLN A 22 -6.64 6.67 -1.61
N LYS A 23 -7.09 7.84 -2.05
CA LYS A 23 -6.51 9.13 -1.67
C LYS A 23 -7.40 9.77 -0.61
N SER A 24 -6.80 10.09 0.53
CA SER A 24 -7.37 10.96 1.56
C SER A 24 -6.69 12.33 1.49
N LYS A 25 -7.15 13.32 2.27
CA LYS A 25 -6.60 14.70 2.23
C LYS A 25 -5.08 14.75 2.44
N HIS A 26 -4.54 13.88 3.30
CA HIS A 26 -3.12 13.87 3.66
C HIS A 26 -2.44 12.51 3.45
N GLU A 27 -3.17 11.50 2.97
CA GLU A 27 -2.70 10.12 2.98
C GLU A 27 -3.03 9.41 1.66
N ASN A 28 -2.16 8.47 1.30
CA ASN A 28 -2.27 7.65 0.10
C ASN A 28 -2.22 6.19 0.54
N ILE A 29 -3.31 5.45 0.33
CA ILE A 29 -3.48 4.09 0.82
C ILE A 29 -3.50 3.15 -0.37
N LEU A 30 -2.60 2.16 -0.35
CA LEU A 30 -2.57 1.06 -1.31
C LEU A 30 -3.10 -0.20 -0.63
N TYR A 31 -4.08 -0.83 -1.26
CA TYR A 31 -4.62 -2.09 -0.78
C TYR A 31 -4.04 -3.25 -1.61
N THR A 32 -3.58 -4.28 -0.91
CA THR A 32 -2.99 -5.48 -1.49
C THR A 32 -3.57 -6.75 -0.85
N ASN A 33 -3.44 -7.88 -1.53
CA ASN A 33 -3.74 -9.18 -0.95
C ASN A 33 -2.50 -9.66 -0.16
N PRO A 34 -2.67 -10.32 1.01
CA PRO A 34 -1.59 -10.95 1.76
C PRO A 34 -0.58 -11.76 0.90
N ASP A 35 -1.05 -12.44 -0.15
CA ASP A 35 -0.21 -13.25 -1.05
C ASP A 35 0.87 -12.44 -1.80
N TYR A 36 0.64 -11.13 -1.97
CA TYR A 36 1.52 -10.21 -2.70
C TYR A 36 2.21 -9.17 -1.81
N LEU A 37 1.97 -9.22 -0.50
CA LEU A 37 2.44 -8.21 0.45
C LEU A 37 3.97 -8.07 0.42
N PHE A 38 4.70 -9.18 0.49
CA PHE A 38 6.17 -9.16 0.49
C PHE A 38 6.74 -8.56 -0.80
N GLN A 39 6.19 -8.96 -1.94
CA GLN A 39 6.60 -8.51 -3.28
C GLN A 39 6.35 -7.01 -3.43
N LEU A 40 5.19 -6.53 -2.96
CA LEU A 40 4.86 -5.12 -2.97
C LEU A 40 5.79 -4.31 -2.07
N LEU A 41 6.02 -4.74 -0.83
CA LEU A 41 6.95 -4.06 0.09
C LEU A 41 8.38 -4.03 -0.44
N TRP A 42 8.84 -5.13 -1.05
CA TRP A 42 10.16 -5.21 -1.67
C TRP A 42 10.28 -4.19 -2.82
N PHE A 43 9.29 -4.12 -3.71
CA PHE A 43 9.28 -3.14 -4.79
C PHE A 43 9.27 -1.71 -4.26
N LEU A 44 8.38 -1.42 -3.30
CA LEU A 44 8.24 -0.09 -2.68
C LEU A 44 9.51 0.37 -1.95
N LYS A 45 10.39 -0.56 -1.55
CA LYS A 45 11.67 -0.26 -0.90
C LYS A 45 12.80 -0.02 -1.89
N TYR A 46 12.88 -0.83 -2.95
CA TYR A 46 14.06 -0.91 -3.81
C TYR A 46 13.93 -0.22 -5.17
N HIS A 47 12.72 -0.01 -5.68
CA HIS A 47 12.53 0.58 -7.01
C HIS A 47 12.88 2.07 -7.02
N THR A 48 13.55 2.55 -8.08
CA THR A 48 14.12 3.91 -8.14
C THR A 48 13.10 5.02 -7.87
N ASN A 49 11.84 4.80 -8.27
CA ASN A 49 10.74 5.76 -8.12
C ASN A 49 9.96 5.63 -6.80
N THR A 50 10.07 4.50 -6.10
CA THR A 50 9.41 4.22 -4.81
C THR A 50 10.52 3.82 -3.85
N ARG A 51 11.04 4.78 -3.09
CA ARG A 51 12.15 4.55 -2.15
C ARG A 51 11.65 4.66 -0.72
N PHE A 52 10.53 3.99 -0.42
CA PHE A 52 9.94 3.90 0.91
C PHE A 52 10.78 2.95 1.76
N ARG A 53 11.88 3.48 2.30
CA ARG A 53 12.91 2.68 2.99
C ARG A 53 12.63 2.52 4.47
N ILE A 54 11.79 3.39 5.02
CA ILE A 54 11.52 3.43 6.45
C ILE A 54 10.14 2.83 6.68
N LEU A 55 10.10 1.74 7.43
CA LEU A 55 8.87 1.24 8.03
C LEU A 55 8.65 2.02 9.32
N ILE A 56 7.59 2.81 9.36
CA ILE A 56 7.26 3.64 10.51
C ILE A 56 6.54 2.80 11.57
N ASP A 57 5.53 2.05 11.14
CA ASP A 57 4.65 1.33 12.05
C ASP A 57 3.89 0.20 11.31
N ILE A 58 3.48 -0.82 12.08
CA ILE A 58 2.58 -1.88 11.64
C ILE A 58 1.46 -2.00 12.67
N CYS A 59 0.23 -1.72 12.24
CA CYS A 59 -0.95 -1.80 13.09
C CYS A 59 -1.98 -2.80 12.54
N GLY A 60 -2.73 -3.42 13.44
CA GLY A 60 -3.89 -4.25 13.11
C GLY A 60 -5.20 -3.56 13.47
N VAL A 61 -6.17 -3.57 12.56
CA VAL A 61 -7.52 -3.05 12.79
C VAL A 61 -8.51 -4.21 12.79
N ASP A 62 -9.33 -4.31 13.83
CA ASP A 62 -10.37 -5.33 13.97
C ASP A 62 -11.71 -4.80 13.45
N TYR A 63 -12.29 -5.52 12.49
CA TYR A 63 -13.63 -5.31 11.94
C TYR A 63 -14.49 -6.58 12.19
N PRO A 64 -15.18 -6.69 13.34
CA PRO A 64 -15.86 -7.91 13.76
C PRO A 64 -16.94 -8.44 12.80
N SER A 65 -17.55 -7.55 12.01
CA SER A 65 -18.61 -7.91 11.06
C SER A 65 -18.09 -8.46 9.72
N ARG A 66 -16.78 -8.41 9.46
CA ARG A 66 -16.19 -8.84 8.19
C ARG A 66 -15.73 -10.30 8.27
N LYS A 67 -15.89 -11.05 7.17
CA LYS A 67 -15.34 -12.41 7.04
C LYS A 67 -13.82 -12.41 7.20
N GLN A 68 -13.15 -11.44 6.58
CA GLN A 68 -11.76 -11.11 6.86
C GLN A 68 -11.75 -10.07 7.99
N ARG A 69 -11.68 -10.56 9.23
CA ARG A 69 -11.87 -9.76 10.44
C ARG A 69 -10.80 -8.70 10.65
N PHE A 70 -9.55 -9.03 10.37
CA PHE A 70 -8.43 -8.14 10.63
C PHE A 70 -7.86 -7.55 9.35
N GLU A 71 -7.58 -6.26 9.37
CA GLU A 71 -6.73 -5.59 8.38
C GLU A 71 -5.38 -5.25 9.02
N VAL A 72 -4.29 -5.44 8.28
CA VAL A 72 -2.95 -5.06 8.72
C VAL A 72 -2.49 -3.87 7.89
N VAL A 73 -2.16 -2.77 8.56
CA VAL A 73 -1.76 -1.50 7.95
C VAL A 73 -0.26 -1.32 8.14
N TYR A 74 0.44 -1.09 7.03
CA TYR A 74 1.88 -0.81 6.99
C TYR A 74 2.08 0.67 6.67
N ASN A 75 2.63 1.43 7.62
CA ASN A 75 2.95 2.84 7.43
C ASN A 75 4.40 2.98 6.97
N LEU A 76 4.61 3.56 5.78
CA LEU A 76 5.92 3.66 5.13
C LEU A 76 6.30 5.10 4.82
N LEU A 77 7.59 5.41 4.88
CA LEU A 77 8.20 6.70 4.52
C LEU A 77 9.38 6.53 3.55
#